data_AF-A0A921K523-F1
#
_entry.id   AF-A0A921K523-F1
#
_cell.length_a   1.000
_cell.length_b   1.000
_cell.length_c   1.000
_cell.angle_alpha   90.00
_cell.angle_beta   90.00
_cell.angle_gamma   90.00
#
_symmetry.space_group_name_H-M   'P 1'
#
loop_
_entity.id
_entity.type
_entity.pdbx_description
1 polymer ?
#
loop_
_entity_poly.entity_id
_entity_poly.type
_entity_poly.pdbx_seq_one_letter_code
_entity_poly.pdbx_strand_id
1 'polypeptide(L)' 'LVDSTMAIAEICYECGFNNLSNFNRIFKKKKNCSPKEFRDNYRKKRTII' A
#
# COMPACT_ATOMS: atom_id res chain seq x y z
N LEU A 1 -0.49 -5.21 -3.22
CA LEU A 1 0.35 -3.98 -3.15
C LEU A 1 1.72 -4.15 -3.80
N VAL A 2 2.49 -5.19 -3.47
CA VAL A 2 3.88 -5.34 -3.96
C VAL A 2 3.97 -6.02 -5.34
N ASP A 3 3.04 -6.93 -5.64
CA ASP A 3 2.99 -7.65 -6.92
C ASP A 3 2.10 -6.99 -7.98
N SER A 4 1.63 -5.77 -7.72
CA SER A 4 0.75 -5.02 -8.63
C SER A 4 1.39 -3.69 -9.02
N THR A 5 1.24 -3.31 -10.28
CA THR A 5 1.62 -2.02 -10.87
C THR A 5 0.56 -0.94 -10.70
N MET A 6 -0.66 -1.31 -10.29
CA MET A 6 -1.80 -0.40 -10.14
C MET A 6 -1.52 0.69 -9.11
N ALA A 7 -2.17 1.84 -9.28
CA ALA A 7 -2.09 2.91 -8.30
C ALA A 7 -2.66 2.44 -6.95
N ILE A 8 -2.14 2.98 -5.85
CA ILE A 8 -2.63 2.65 -4.49
C ILE A 8 -4.11 3.02 -4.35
N ALA A 9 -4.57 4.05 -5.06
CA ALA A 9 -5.96 4.45 -5.16
C ALA A 9 -6.84 3.36 -5.78
N GLU A 10 -6.42 2.76 -6.90
CA GLU A 10 -7.17 1.69 -7.56
C GLU A 10 -7.26 0.46 -6.66
N ILE A 11 -6.14 0.05 -6.06
CA ILE A 11 -6.11 -1.07 -5.10
C ILE A 11 -7.01 -0.80 -3.89
N CYS A 12 -7.06 0.44 -3.42
CA CYS A 12 -7.95 0.86 -2.34
C CYS A 12 -9.42 0.62 -2.73
N TYR A 13 -9.84 1.05 -3.93
CA TYR A 13 -11.20 0.86 -4.41
C TYR A 13 -11.53 -0.61 -4.67
N GLU A 14 -10.63 -1.39 -5.27
CA GLU A 14 -10.82 -2.84 -5.48
C GLU A 14 -10.94 -3.62 -4.16
N CYS A 15 -10.29 -3.14 -3.10
CA CYS A 15 -10.39 -3.72 -1.76
C CYS A 15 -11.68 -3.30 -1.01
N GLY A 16 -12.61 -2.58 -1.66
CA GLY A 16 -13.89 -2.17 -1.10
C GLY A 16 -13.83 -0.94 -0.19
N PHE A 17 -12.76 -0.14 -0.25
CA PHE A 17 -12.67 1.12 0.49
C PHE A 17 -13.22 2.27 -0.34
N ASN A 18 -14.16 3.02 0.24
CA ASN A 18 -14.80 4.16 -0.42
C ASN A 18 -13.89 5.41 -0.51
N ASN A 19 -12.78 5.44 0.24
CA ASN A 19 -11.78 6.50 0.12
C ASN A 19 -10.39 6.07 0.63
N LEU A 20 -9.37 6.77 0.09
CA LEU A 20 -7.95 6.59 0.41
C LEU A 20 -7.61 6.86 1.87
N SER A 21 -8.25 7.86 2.50
CA SER A 21 -7.92 8.25 3.88
C SER A 21 -8.24 7.14 4.88
N ASN A 22 -9.40 6.49 4.74
CA ASN A 22 -9.80 5.35 5.56
C ASN A 22 -8.88 4.16 5.34
N PHE A 23 -8.57 3.85 4.08
CA PHE A 23 -7.62 2.80 3.73
C PHE A 23 -6.25 3.05 4.36
N ASN A 24 -5.69 4.25 4.18
CA ASN A 24 -4.40 4.63 4.74
C ASN A 24 -4.36 4.53 6.26
N ARG A 25 -5.43 4.97 6.96
CA ARG A 25 -5.52 4.90 8.42
C ARG A 25 -5.55 3.45 8.92
N ILE A 26 -6.37 2.61 8.31
CA ILE A 26 -6.49 1.18 8.67
C ILE A 26 -5.20 0.43 8.34
N PHE A 27 -4.63 0.69 7.18
CA PHE A 27 -3.37 0.07 6.76
C PHE A 27 -2.23 0.47 7.70
N LYS A 28 -2.10 1.75 8.03
CA LYS A 28 -1.10 2.23 8.98
C LYS A 28 -1.29 1.62 10.37
N LYS A 29 -2.52 1.47 10.85
CA LYS A 29 -2.79 0.78 12.12
C LYS A 29 -2.36 -0.70 12.10
N LYS A 30 -2.52 -1.40 10.97
CA LYS A 30 -2.20 -2.83 10.84
C LYS A 30 -0.73 -3.13 10.50
N LYS A 31 -0.09 -2.27 9.71
CA LYS A 31 1.26 -2.49 9.16
C LYS A 31 2.30 -1.49 9.68
N ASN A 32 1.88 -0.57 10.54
CA ASN A 32 2.70 0.49 11.14
C ASN A 32 3.43 1.41 10.14
N CYS A 33 2.97 1.43 8.88
CA CYS A 33 3.48 2.26 7.80
C CYS A 33 2.37 2.52 6.78
N SER A 34 2.51 3.51 5.91
CA SER A 34 1.57 3.76 4.83
C SER A 34 1.68 2.70 3.72
N PRO A 35 0.62 2.48 2.93
CA PRO A 35 0.67 1.59 1.77
C PRO A 35 1.79 1.94 0.78
N LYS A 36 2.11 3.24 0.65
CA LYS A 36 3.19 3.75 -0.21
C LYS A 36 4.55 3.36 0.34
N GLU A 37 4.82 3.66 1.62
CA GLU A 37 6.06 3.27 2.28
C GLU A 37 6.26 1.75 2.24
N PHE A 38 5.19 0.97 2.45
CA PHE A 38 5.23 -0.48 2.33
C PHE A 38 5.67 -0.92 0.93
N ARG A 39 5.05 -0.37 -0.13
CA ARG A 39 5.41 -0.69 -1.51
C ARG A 39 6.85 -0.28 -1.85
N ASP A 40 7.27 0.92 -1.44
CA ASP A 40 8.61 1.45 -1.71
C ASP A 40 9.69 0.64 -0.97
N ASN A 41 9.44 0.28 0.28
CA ASN A 41 10.37 -0.52 1.09
C ASN A 41 10.54 -1.94 0.52
N TYR A 42 9.47 -2.56 0.05
CA TYR A 42 9.55 -3.87 -0.60
C TYR A 42 10.31 -3.82 -1.92
N ARG A 43 10.11 -2.77 -2.74
CA ARG A 43 10.86 -2.59 -3.98
C ARG A 43 12.35 -2.38 -3.69
N LYS A 44 12.70 -1.52 -2.72
CA LYS A 44 14.09 -1.30 -2.29
C LYS A 44 14.75 -2.57 -1.76
N LYS A 45 14.05 -3.34 -0.91
CA LYS A 45 14.58 -4.63 -0.39
C LYS A 45 14.81 -5.66 -1.49
N ARG A 46 14.04 -5.66 -2.57
CA ARG A 46 14.25 -6.56 -3.71
C ARG A 46 15.44 -6.15 -4.61
N THR A 47 15.91 -4.91 -4.50
CA THR A 47 17.07 -4.41 -5.25
C THR A 47 18.39 -4.59 -4.49
N ILE A 48 18.33 -4.86 -3.18
CA ILE A 48 19.51 -5.18 -2.36
C ILE A 48 19.57 -6.71 -2.20
N ILE A 49 19.89 -7.40 -3.29
CA ILE A 49 20.38 -8.78 -3.33
C ILE A 49 21.29 -8.90 -4.56
#